data_AF-Q4JM98-F1
#
_entry.id   AF-Q4JM98-F1
#
_cell.length_a   1.000
_cell.length_b   1.000
_cell.length_c   1.000
_cell.angle_alpha   90.00
_cell.angle_beta   90.00
_cell.angle_gamma   90.00
#
_symmetry.space_group_name_H-M   'P 1'
#
loop_
_entity.id
_entity.type
_entity.pdbx_description
1 polymer ?
#
loop_
_entity_poly.entity_id
_entity_poly.type
_entity_poly.pdbx_seq_one_letter_code
_entity_poly.pdbx_strand_id
1 'polypeptide(L)' 'VDGELFVHYNSTARRYVPRTEWIAAKADQQYWDGQTQIGQGHEQIDRENLGILQRRYNQ' A
#
# COMPACT_ATOMS: atom_id res chain seq x y z
N VAL A 1 8.48 9.87 6.84
CA VAL A 1 9.72 10.65 6.62
C VAL A 1 10.12 11.17 8.00
N ASP A 2 11.39 11.09 8.38
CA ASP A 2 11.89 11.52 9.70
C ASP A 2 11.17 10.89 10.90
N GLY A 3 10.76 9.61 10.76
CA GLY A 3 10.00 8.88 11.78
C GLY A 3 8.49 9.16 11.78
N GLU A 4 8.03 10.13 11.00
CA GLU A 4 6.61 10.49 10.92
C GLU A 4 5.86 9.74 9.80
N LEU A 5 4.65 9.27 10.11
CA LEU A 5 3.76 8.64 9.14
C LEU A 5 3.17 9.69 8.20
N PHE A 6 3.45 9.58 6.91
CA PHE A 6 3.02 10.56 5.92
C PHE A 6 2.11 9.98 4.83
N VAL A 7 2.08 8.66 4.65
CA VAL A 7 1.18 7.93 3.73
C VAL A 7 0.65 6.68 4.38
N HIS A 8 -0.52 6.22 3.95
CA HIS A 8 -1.09 4.97 4.43
C HIS A 8 -1.85 4.25 3.31
N TYR A 9 -1.70 2.93 3.25
CA TYR A 9 -2.51 2.03 2.42
C TYR A 9 -3.16 0.98 3.32
N ASN A 10 -4.39 0.60 3.01
CA ASN A 10 -5.01 -0.59 3.58
C ASN A 10 -5.89 -1.30 2.55
N SER A 11 -6.09 -2.60 2.75
CA SER A 11 -6.84 -3.47 1.83
C SER A 11 -8.35 -3.23 1.84
N THR A 12 -8.88 -2.44 2.78
CA THR A 12 -10.28 -2.03 2.78
C THR A 12 -10.53 -0.89 1.80
N ALA A 13 -9.71 0.17 1.87
CA ALA A 13 -9.82 1.33 1.00
C ALA A 13 -9.14 1.09 -0.37
N ARG A 14 -8.17 0.17 -0.43
CA ARG A 14 -7.39 -0.21 -1.63
C ARG A 14 -6.80 0.97 -2.39
N ARG A 15 -6.35 1.98 -1.64
CA ARG A 15 -5.68 3.19 -2.15
C ARG A 15 -4.71 3.76 -1.14
N TYR A 16 -3.67 4.42 -1.63
CA TYR A 16 -2.83 5.23 -0.77
C TYR A 16 -3.55 6.54 -0.42
N VAL A 17 -3.48 6.93 0.85
CA VAL A 17 -4.00 8.19 1.35
C VAL A 17 -2.89 8.99 2.04
N PRO A 18 -2.81 10.31 1.81
CA PRO A 18 -1.89 11.17 2.54
C PRO A 18 -2.30 11.24 4.02
N ARG A 19 -1.31 11.30 4.91
CA ARG A 19 -1.47 11.49 6.37
C ARG A 19 -0.96 12.82 6.86
N THR A 20 -0.39 13.63 5.97
CA THR A 20 0.14 14.96 6.27
C THR A 20 -0.25 15.93 5.16
N GLU A 21 -0.41 17.21 5.51
CA GLU A 21 -0.85 18.24 4.57
C GLU A 21 0.16 18.49 3.45
N TRP A 22 1.46 18.44 3.77
CA TRP A 22 2.51 18.78 2.81
C TRP A 22 2.55 17.82 1.61
N ILE A 23 2.29 16.52 1.81
CA ILE A 23 2.27 15.57 0.70
C ILE A 23 0.95 15.63 -0.06
N ALA A 24 -0.17 15.90 0.64
CA ALA A 24 -1.47 16.09 0.01
C ALA A 24 -1.46 17.31 -0.93
N ALA A 25 -0.76 18.37 -0.57
CA ALA A 25 -0.69 19.60 -1.36
C ALA A 25 0.34 19.57 -2.50
N LYS A 26 1.37 18.71 -2.42
CA LYS A 26 2.49 18.70 -3.38
C LYS A 26 2.42 17.59 -4.42
N ALA A 27 1.72 16.49 -4.15
CA ALA A 27 1.62 15.36 -5.07
C ALA A 27 0.37 15.48 -5.93
N ASP A 28 0.50 15.18 -7.23
CA ASP A 28 -0.60 15.17 -8.16
C ASP A 28 -1.40 13.85 -8.13
N GLN A 29 -2.53 13.83 -8.82
CA GLN A 29 -3.38 12.64 -8.89
C GLN A 29 -2.64 11.46 -9.54
N GLN A 30 -1.81 11.70 -10.55
CA GLN A 30 -1.06 10.65 -11.25
C GLN A 30 -0.09 9.93 -10.30
N TYR A 31 0.57 10.66 -9.41
CA TYR A 31 1.39 10.07 -8.35
C TYR A 31 0.56 9.13 -7.47
N TRP A 32 -0.59 9.58 -6.98
CA TRP A 32 -1.45 8.77 -6.11
C TRP A 32 -2.03 7.54 -6.82
N ASP A 33 -2.40 7.67 -8.08
CA ASP A 33 -2.90 6.56 -8.89
C ASP A 33 -1.81 5.50 -9.10
N GLY A 34 -0.58 5.94 -9.43
CA GLY A 34 0.57 5.05 -9.58
C GLY A 34 0.95 4.36 -8.27
N GLN A 35 1.00 5.09 -7.15
CA GLN A 35 1.24 4.49 -5.84
C GLN A 35 0.14 3.48 -5.47
N THR A 36 -1.12 3.81 -5.77
CA THR A 36 -2.25 2.91 -5.53
C THR A 36 -2.15 1.63 -6.34
N GLN A 37 -1.78 1.72 -7.62
CA GLN A 37 -1.56 0.54 -8.46
C GLN A 37 -0.44 -0.36 -7.91
N ILE A 38 0.67 0.23 -7.44
CA ILE A 38 1.76 -0.53 -6.80
C ILE A 38 1.26 -1.21 -5.51
N GLY A 39 0.53 -0.49 -4.66
CA GLY A 39 -0.03 -1.02 -3.42
C GLY A 39 -0.99 -2.19 -3.65
N GLN A 40 -1.84 -2.10 -4.66
CA GLN A 40 -2.75 -3.18 -5.06
C GLN A 40 -1.97 -4.40 -5.59
N GLY A 41 -0.88 -4.19 -6.32
CA GLY A 41 0.02 -5.26 -6.76
C GLY A 41 0.68 -5.98 -5.59
N HIS A 42 1.21 -5.24 -4.61
CA HIS A 42 1.78 -5.82 -3.39
C HIS A 42 0.73 -6.60 -2.58
N GLU A 43 -0.49 -6.06 -2.42
CA GLU A 43 -1.59 -6.75 -1.73
C GLU A 43 -1.89 -8.13 -2.36
N GLN A 44 -1.90 -8.21 -3.69
CA GLN A 44 -2.12 -9.47 -4.39
C GLN A 44 -0.98 -10.46 -4.14
N ILE A 45 0.28 -10.02 -4.30
CA ILE A 45 1.46 -10.86 -4.14
C ILE A 45 1.54 -11.41 -2.70
N ASP A 46 1.31 -10.56 -1.70
CA ASP A 46 1.36 -10.97 -0.30
C ASP A 46 0.25 -11.97 0.04
N ARG A 47 -0.96 -11.79 -0.51
CA ARG A 47 -2.06 -12.76 -0.35
C ARG A 47 -1.70 -14.13 -0.93
N GLU A 48 -1.12 -14.15 -2.13
CA GLU A 48 -0.68 -15.40 -2.78
C GLU A 48 0.45 -16.06 -1.99
N ASN A 49 1.43 -15.28 -1.56
CA ASN A 49 2.56 -15.75 -0.76
C ASN A 49 2.11 -16.34 0.58
N LEU A 50 1.15 -15.72 1.27
CA LEU A 50 0.59 -16.28 2.51
C LEU A 50 0.00 -17.68 2.27
N GLY A 51 -0.76 -17.87 1.19
CA GLY A 51 -1.28 -19.19 0.83
C GLY A 51 -0.19 -20.21 0.47
N ILE A 52 0.88 -19.78 -0.22
CA ILE A 52 2.03 -20.65 -0.54
C ILE A 52 2.76 -21.06 0.74
N LEU A 53 2.98 -20.12 1.66
CA LEU A 53 3.69 -20.37 2.92
C LEU A 53 2.88 -21.30 3.82
N GLN A 54 1.56 -21.08 3.98
CA GLN A 54 0.69 -21.97 4.74
C GLN A 54 0.80 -23.42 4.25
N ARG A 55 0.71 -23.64 2.93
CA ARG A 55 0.89 -24.97 2.33
C ARG A 55 2.29 -25.55 2.57
N ARG A 56 3.33 -24.74 2.44
CA ARG A 56 4.73 -25.17 2.63
C ARG A 56 5.01 -25.61 4.07
N TYR A 57 4.40 -24.91 5.03
CA TYR A 57 4.57 -25.18 6.46
C TYR A 57 3.51 -26.14 7.03
N ASN A 58 2.66 -26.73 6.19
CA ASN A 58 1.56 -27.61 6.59
C ASN A 58 0.67 -26.99 7.68
N GLN A 59 0.39 -25.70 7.53
CA GLN A 59 -0.55 -24.93 8.36
C GLN A 59 -1.91 -24.84 7.70
#